data_AF-K9QUK9-F1
#
_entry.id   AF-K9QUK9-F1
#
_cell.length_a   1.000
_cell.length_b   1.000
_cell.length_c   1.000
_cell.angle_alpha   90.00
_cell.angle_beta   90.00
_cell.angle_gamma   90.00
#
_symmetry.space_group_name_H-M   'P 1'
#
loop_
_entity.id
_entity.type
_entity.pdbx_description
1 polymer ?
#
loop_
_entity_poly.entity_id
_entity_poly.type
_entity_poly.pdbx_seq_one_letter_code
_entity_poly.pdbx_strand_id
1 'polypeptide(L)'
;MNKVRELAHKVLQRQEESVRFSITLTKTDNLRLEKLAEIIGRSKSAFCSELISAALDDFETVIDTPECETDSPLPSAEKYAKAFNAIADKLTEGHRAMLKAHYHKQNQTSTTPELAKAAGYEHFGAVNLQYARLGEMLAEYLNWSLPQHSDGSPFPTAFIVKWHKKDFWYCTLHPQVVQAMKMVGLV
;
A
#
# COMPACT_ATOMS: atom_id res chain seq x y z
N MET A 1 27.19 -3.53 -19.62
CA MET A 1 25.86 -3.31 -19.01
C MET A 1 25.59 -4.45 -18.05
N ASN A 2 25.16 -4.13 -16.83
CA ASN A 2 25.41 -4.92 -15.63
C ASN A 2 24.41 -6.10 -15.47
N LYS A 3 24.89 -7.30 -15.10
CA LYS A 3 24.09 -8.54 -14.93
C LYS A 3 22.92 -8.37 -13.96
N VAL A 4 23.02 -7.40 -13.05
CA VAL A 4 21.95 -6.98 -12.12
C VAL A 4 20.72 -6.44 -12.86
N ARG A 5 20.92 -5.64 -13.92
CA ARG A 5 19.83 -5.10 -14.74
C ARG A 5 19.10 -6.18 -15.52
N GLU A 6 19.86 -7.17 -16.00
CA GLU A 6 19.31 -8.31 -16.74
C GLU A 6 18.54 -9.27 -15.81
N LEU A 7 19.00 -9.42 -14.56
CA LEU A 7 18.30 -10.18 -13.53
C LEU A 7 17.01 -9.46 -13.09
N ALA A 8 17.06 -8.14 -12.91
CA ALA A 8 15.87 -7.32 -12.64
C ALA A 8 14.84 -7.44 -13.76
N HIS A 9 15.27 -7.35 -15.03
CA HIS A 9 14.40 -7.57 -16.19
C HIS A 9 13.78 -8.97 -16.24
N LYS A 10 14.55 -10.02 -15.94
CA LYS A 10 14.04 -11.41 -15.93
C LYS A 10 13.09 -11.69 -14.77
N VAL A 11 13.28 -11.04 -13.62
CA VAL A 11 12.36 -11.11 -12.47
C VAL A 11 11.05 -10.39 -12.81
N LEU A 12 11.12 -9.26 -13.50
CA LEU A 12 9.96 -8.47 -13.96
C LEU A 12 9.18 -9.19 -15.08
N GLN A 13 9.84 -9.78 -16.07
CA GLN A 13 9.16 -10.56 -17.13
C GLN A 13 8.43 -11.79 -16.59
N ARG A 14 8.87 -12.38 -15.47
CA ARG A 14 8.15 -13.49 -14.81
C ARG A 14 6.94 -13.02 -13.99
N GLN A 15 6.79 -11.72 -13.74
CA GLN A 15 5.63 -11.16 -13.01
C GLN A 15 4.44 -10.87 -13.92
N GLU A 16 4.64 -10.71 -15.23
CA GLU A 16 3.53 -10.51 -16.19
C GLU A 16 2.63 -11.75 -16.32
N GLU A 17 3.08 -12.94 -15.92
CA GLU A 17 2.27 -14.18 -15.98
C GLU A 17 1.61 -14.60 -14.66
N SER A 18 1.73 -13.83 -13.57
CA SER A 18 1.17 -14.26 -12.27
C SER A 18 0.60 -13.12 -11.43
N VAL A 19 -0.66 -12.81 -11.71
CA VAL A 19 -1.62 -12.25 -10.74
C VAL A 19 -1.61 -13.12 -9.48
N ARG A 20 -0.96 -12.65 -8.40
CA ARG A 20 -1.28 -12.90 -6.97
C ARG A 20 -0.18 -12.31 -6.09
N PHE A 21 -0.53 -11.29 -5.32
CA PHE A 21 0.30 -10.70 -4.28
C PHE A 21 0.56 -11.71 -3.15
N SER A 22 1.63 -12.49 -3.30
CA SER A 22 2.52 -12.95 -2.24
C SER A 22 3.79 -13.41 -2.95
N ILE A 23 4.82 -12.57 -3.00
CA ILE A 23 6.09 -12.98 -3.57
C ILE A 23 6.72 -13.97 -2.58
N THR A 24 6.33 -15.23 -2.68
CA THR A 24 7.02 -16.32 -2.00
C THR A 24 8.31 -16.52 -2.77
N LEU A 25 9.35 -15.80 -2.36
CA LEU A 25 10.68 -15.94 -2.93
C LEU A 25 11.09 -17.41 -2.81
N THR A 26 11.52 -18.01 -3.92
CA THR A 26 12.07 -19.36 -3.88
C THR A 26 13.24 -19.38 -2.90
N LYS A 27 13.54 -20.54 -2.30
CA LYS A 27 14.69 -20.68 -1.38
C LYS A 27 15.99 -20.17 -2.02
N THR A 28 16.12 -20.34 -3.32
CA THR A 28 17.26 -19.86 -4.12
C THR A 28 17.27 -18.34 -4.26
N ASP A 29 16.12 -17.70 -4.51
CA ASP A 29 16.02 -16.26 -4.66
C ASP A 29 16.19 -15.53 -3.32
N ASN A 30 15.66 -16.11 -2.23
CA ASN A 30 15.94 -15.66 -0.87
C ASN A 30 17.44 -15.69 -0.55
N LEU A 31 18.13 -16.80 -0.85
CA LEU A 31 19.56 -16.93 -0.61
C LEU A 31 20.39 -15.95 -1.47
N ARG A 32 19.94 -15.66 -2.70
CA ARG A 32 20.58 -14.66 -3.56
C ARG A 32 20.42 -13.25 -3.00
N LEU A 33 19.25 -12.91 -2.48
CA LEU A 33 19.01 -11.62 -1.84
C LEU A 33 19.81 -11.45 -0.55
N GLU A 34 19.97 -12.51 0.25
CA GLU A 34 20.85 -12.49 1.44
C GLU A 34 22.30 -12.20 1.06
N LYS A 35 22.83 -12.93 0.06
CA LYS A 35 24.21 -12.71 -0.41
C LYS A 35 24.41 -11.33 -1.02
N LEU A 36 23.42 -10.83 -1.76
CA LEU A 36 23.50 -9.49 -2.32
C LEU A 36 23.50 -8.42 -1.24
N ALA A 37 22.64 -8.55 -0.22
CA ALA A 37 22.62 -7.65 0.94
C ALA A 37 23.95 -7.66 1.71
N GLU A 38 24.55 -8.84 1.88
CA GLU A 38 25.86 -8.99 2.53
C GLU A 38 26.99 -8.31 1.73
N ILE A 39 27.02 -8.48 0.40
CA ILE A 39 28.03 -7.85 -0.48
C ILE A 39 27.99 -6.32 -0.40
N ILE A 40 26.81 -5.73 -0.27
CA ILE A 40 26.63 -4.28 -0.16
C ILE A 40 26.71 -3.77 1.29
N GLY A 41 27.01 -4.66 2.25
CA GLY A 41 27.16 -4.31 3.66
C GLY A 41 25.86 -3.89 4.35
N ARG A 42 24.70 -4.41 3.91
CA ARG A 42 23.38 -4.10 4.46
C ARG A 42 22.66 -5.35 4.97
N SER A 43 21.65 -5.16 5.80
CA SER A 43 20.73 -6.23 6.17
C SER A 43 19.80 -6.57 4.99
N LYS A 44 19.36 -7.83 4.89
CA LYS A 44 18.39 -8.25 3.87
C LYS A 44 17.13 -7.40 3.88
N SER A 45 16.61 -7.04 5.05
CA SER A 45 15.40 -6.23 5.18
C SER A 45 15.60 -4.83 4.58
N ALA A 46 16.71 -4.15 4.90
CA ALA A 46 17.01 -2.83 4.36
C ALA A 46 17.19 -2.87 2.83
N PHE A 47 17.87 -3.90 2.32
CA PHE A 47 18.06 -4.08 0.88
C PHE A 47 16.75 -4.37 0.14
N CYS A 48 15.89 -5.23 0.69
CA CYS A 48 14.58 -5.50 0.11
C CYS A 48 13.68 -4.27 0.13
N SER A 49 13.70 -3.49 1.22
CA SER A 49 12.95 -2.23 1.28
C SER A 49 13.42 -1.25 0.21
N GLU A 50 14.73 -1.10 0.00
CA GLU A 50 15.30 -0.22 -1.02
C GLU A 50 15.00 -0.71 -2.44
N LEU A 51 15.03 -2.03 -2.69
CA LEU A 51 14.64 -2.61 -3.98
C LEU A 51 13.15 -2.41 -4.28
N ILE A 52 12.30 -2.59 -3.27
CA ILE A 52 10.85 -2.36 -3.39
C ILE A 52 10.60 -0.87 -3.62
N SER A 53 11.26 0.01 -2.87
CA SER A 53 11.17 1.46 -3.08
C SER A 53 11.66 1.86 -4.47
N ALA A 54 12.83 1.41 -4.91
CA ALA A 54 13.33 1.71 -6.24
C ALA A 54 12.41 1.16 -7.34
N ALA A 55 11.85 -0.03 -7.16
CA ALA A 55 10.85 -0.57 -8.07
C ALA A 55 9.56 0.28 -8.07
N LEU A 56 9.08 0.69 -6.90
CA LEU A 56 7.89 1.53 -6.77
C LEU A 56 8.11 2.95 -7.31
N ASP A 57 9.31 3.52 -7.17
CA ASP A 57 9.70 4.83 -7.71
C ASP A 57 9.80 4.76 -9.25
N ASP A 58 10.34 3.66 -9.80
CA ASP A 58 10.33 3.42 -11.25
C ASP A 58 8.88 3.23 -11.77
N PHE A 59 7.99 2.63 -10.97
CA PHE A 59 6.56 2.46 -11.28
C PHE A 59 5.70 3.71 -11.04
N GLU A 60 6.13 4.67 -10.20
CA GLU A 60 5.42 5.95 -9.99
C GLU A 60 5.28 6.74 -11.30
N THR A 61 6.14 6.50 -12.28
CA THR A 61 6.00 7.09 -13.62
C THR A 61 4.98 6.39 -14.54
N VAL A 62 4.54 5.17 -14.18
CA VAL A 62 3.65 4.32 -15.01
C VAL A 62 2.24 4.19 -14.41
N ILE A 63 2.07 4.38 -13.10
CA ILE A 63 0.77 4.27 -12.39
C ILE A 63 0.11 5.66 -12.19
N ASP A 64 0.63 6.69 -12.87
CA ASP A 64 0.36 8.09 -12.57
C ASP A 64 -0.81 8.69 -13.34
N THR A 65 -1.91 7.97 -13.54
CA THR A 65 -3.21 8.63 -13.80
C THR A 65 -4.39 7.69 -13.55
N PRO A 66 -5.00 7.67 -12.36
CA PRO A 66 -6.41 7.36 -12.30
C PRO A 66 -7.15 8.62 -12.76
N GLU A 67 -7.70 8.58 -13.97
CA GLU A 67 -8.97 9.26 -14.26
C GLU A 67 -9.98 8.69 -13.26
N CYS A 68 -10.00 9.28 -12.06
CA CYS A 68 -10.62 8.73 -10.87
C CYS A 68 -12.11 9.09 -10.86
N GLU A 69 -12.86 8.49 -11.78
CA GLU A 69 -14.30 8.32 -11.66
C GLU A 69 -14.56 6.85 -11.32
N THR A 70 -14.18 6.46 -10.10
CA THR A 70 -14.62 5.17 -9.55
C THR A 70 -16.06 5.33 -9.09
N ASP A 71 -17.02 5.07 -9.98
CA ASP A 71 -18.45 4.99 -9.68
C ASP A 71 -18.84 3.76 -8.82
N SER A 72 -17.86 2.97 -8.37
CA SER A 72 -18.13 1.86 -7.46
C SER A 72 -18.51 2.43 -6.08
N PRO A 73 -19.74 2.17 -5.60
CA PRO A 73 -20.19 2.69 -4.32
C PRO A 73 -19.28 2.17 -3.21
N LEU A 74 -18.87 3.05 -2.30
CA LEU A 74 -18.14 2.65 -1.10
C LEU A 74 -19.14 2.19 -0.01
N PRO A 75 -18.73 1.27 0.89
CA PRO A 75 -19.51 0.91 2.06
C PRO A 75 -19.87 2.10 2.95
N SER A 76 -20.96 1.97 3.71
CA SER A 76 -21.33 2.95 4.74
C SER A 76 -20.35 2.92 5.92
N ALA A 77 -20.38 3.96 6.76
CA ALA A 77 -19.55 4.05 7.96
C ALA A 77 -19.76 2.86 8.91
N GLU A 78 -21.00 2.39 9.06
CA GLU A 78 -21.35 1.25 9.93
C GLU A 78 -20.76 -0.07 9.40
N LYS A 79 -20.73 -0.25 8.07
CA LYS A 79 -20.10 -1.41 7.44
C LYS A 79 -18.58 -1.37 7.65
N TYR A 80 -17.95 -0.22 7.39
CA TYR A 80 -16.54 -0.04 7.70
C TYR A 80 -16.23 -0.27 9.18
N ALA A 81 -17.06 0.22 10.10
CA ALA A 81 -16.87 0.03 11.54
C ALA A 81 -16.94 -1.46 11.93
N LYS A 82 -17.92 -2.20 11.38
CA LYS A 82 -17.99 -3.66 11.54
C LYS A 82 -16.72 -4.34 11.01
N ALA A 83 -16.22 -3.93 9.85
CA ALA A 83 -15.00 -4.48 9.27
C ALA A 83 -13.77 -4.19 10.13
N PHE A 84 -13.57 -2.95 10.55
CA PHE A 84 -12.46 -2.57 11.43
C PHE A 84 -12.46 -3.35 12.75
N ASN A 85 -13.61 -3.55 13.37
CA ASN A 85 -13.72 -4.38 14.57
C ASN A 85 -13.37 -5.84 14.30
N ALA A 86 -13.83 -6.39 13.17
CA ALA A 86 -13.59 -7.79 12.83
C ALA A 86 -12.13 -8.10 12.44
N ILE A 87 -11.41 -7.12 11.90
CA ILE A 87 -9.98 -7.26 11.56
C ILE A 87 -9.06 -6.65 12.63
N ALA A 88 -9.58 -6.27 13.80
CA ALA A 88 -8.83 -5.51 14.79
C ALA A 88 -7.55 -6.22 15.26
N ASP A 89 -7.60 -7.54 15.41
CA ASP A 89 -6.46 -8.40 15.76
C ASP A 89 -5.39 -8.47 14.65
N LYS A 90 -5.79 -8.25 13.39
CA LYS A 90 -4.90 -8.21 12.22
C LYS A 90 -4.29 -6.83 11.95
N LEU A 91 -4.77 -5.77 12.61
CA LEU A 91 -4.23 -4.42 12.44
C LEU A 91 -2.87 -4.29 13.14
N THR A 92 -1.82 -4.14 12.33
CA THR A 92 -0.46 -3.83 12.82
C THR A 92 -0.40 -2.47 13.50
N GLU A 93 0.64 -2.26 14.31
CA GLU A 93 0.93 -0.95 14.92
C GLU A 93 1.12 0.13 13.85
N GLY A 94 1.77 -0.21 12.73
CA GLY A 94 1.92 0.68 11.58
C GLY A 94 0.59 1.09 10.95
N HIS A 95 -0.35 0.16 10.72
CA HIS A 95 -1.69 0.51 10.23
C HIS A 95 -2.38 1.52 11.16
N ARG A 96 -2.34 1.26 12.47
CA ARG A 96 -2.96 2.12 13.48
C ARG A 96 -2.30 3.50 13.53
N ALA A 97 -0.97 3.56 13.47
CA ALA A 97 -0.21 4.80 13.46
C ALA A 97 -0.53 5.64 12.22
N MET A 98 -0.56 5.03 11.03
CA MET A 98 -0.92 5.70 9.78
C MET A 98 -2.34 6.25 9.83
N LEU A 99 -3.33 5.44 10.21
CA LEU A 99 -4.74 5.86 10.29
C LEU A 99 -4.92 7.04 11.27
N LYS A 100 -4.35 6.93 12.48
CA LYS A 100 -4.41 8.01 13.48
C LYS A 100 -3.76 9.29 12.99
N ALA A 101 -2.55 9.20 12.44
CA ALA A 101 -1.84 10.36 11.92
C ALA A 101 -2.61 11.02 10.77
N HIS A 102 -3.15 10.22 9.85
CA HIS A 102 -3.96 10.69 8.73
C HIS A 102 -5.23 11.40 9.21
N TYR A 103 -5.93 10.85 10.20
CA TYR A 103 -7.13 11.45 10.79
C TYR A 103 -6.88 12.84 11.39
N HIS A 104 -5.75 13.02 12.06
CA HIS A 104 -5.39 14.28 12.71
C HIS A 104 -4.86 15.36 11.75
N LYS A 105 -4.64 15.03 10.47
CA LYS A 105 -4.28 16.03 9.46
C LYS A 105 -5.46 16.93 9.12
N GLN A 106 -5.16 18.15 8.71
CA GLN A 106 -6.17 19.09 8.23
C GLN A 106 -6.95 18.46 7.08
N ASN A 107 -8.29 18.50 7.16
CA ASN A 107 -9.20 17.85 6.20
C ASN A 107 -8.91 16.36 5.97
N GLN A 108 -8.33 15.67 6.96
CA GLN A 108 -7.92 14.25 6.86
C GLN A 108 -7.11 13.96 5.59
N THR A 109 -6.23 14.89 5.22
CA THR A 109 -5.43 14.83 3.98
C THR A 109 -3.95 14.80 4.31
N SER A 110 -3.21 13.85 3.76
CA SER A 110 -1.77 13.67 4.00
C SER A 110 -1.04 13.22 2.74
N THR A 111 0.29 13.20 2.80
CA THR A 111 1.16 12.63 1.76
C THR A 111 1.76 11.29 2.23
N THR A 112 2.23 10.46 1.29
CA THR A 112 2.87 9.19 1.63
C THR A 112 4.11 9.35 2.53
N PRO A 113 5.00 10.36 2.36
CA PRO A 113 6.14 10.53 3.26
C PRO A 113 5.73 10.90 4.69
N GLU A 114 4.66 11.69 4.86
CA GLU A 114 4.16 12.04 6.19
C GLU A 114 3.60 10.82 6.93
N LEU A 115 2.84 9.98 6.24
CA LEU A 115 2.30 8.74 6.81
C LEU A 115 3.40 7.73 7.13
N ALA A 116 4.43 7.63 6.28
CA ALA A 116 5.59 6.78 6.50
C ALA A 116 6.33 7.18 7.77
N LYS A 117 6.60 8.48 7.92
CA LYS A 117 7.23 9.05 9.12
C LYS A 117 6.40 8.75 10.37
N ALA A 118 5.08 8.91 10.30
CA ALA A 118 4.20 8.65 11.44
C ALA A 118 4.18 7.18 11.86
N ALA A 119 4.37 6.27 10.91
CA ALA A 119 4.39 4.82 11.13
C ALA A 119 5.79 4.26 11.47
N GLY A 120 6.82 5.11 11.45
CA GLY A 120 8.21 4.67 11.67
C GLY A 120 8.79 3.88 10.49
N TYR A 121 8.26 4.04 9.29
CA TYR A 121 8.83 3.42 8.09
C TYR A 121 9.98 4.27 7.53
N GLU A 122 11.09 3.62 7.24
CA GLU A 122 12.27 4.26 6.62
C GLU A 122 12.00 4.72 5.18
N HIS A 123 11.00 4.15 4.52
CA HIS A 123 10.67 4.41 3.12
C HIS A 123 9.17 4.65 2.90
N PHE A 124 8.84 5.62 2.04
CA PHE A 124 7.45 6.00 1.74
C PHE A 124 6.70 4.93 0.92
N GLY A 125 7.39 4.14 0.09
CA GLY A 125 6.77 3.01 -0.63
C GLY A 125 6.08 1.99 0.29
N ALA A 126 6.49 1.89 1.56
CA ALA A 126 5.83 1.06 2.55
C ALA A 126 4.37 1.50 2.81
N VAL A 127 4.05 2.79 2.67
CA VAL A 127 2.69 3.32 2.92
C VAL A 127 1.67 2.74 1.96
N ASN A 128 1.98 2.75 0.67
CA ASN A 128 1.07 2.24 -0.36
C ASN A 128 0.81 0.75 -0.18
N LEU A 129 1.86 -0.03 0.14
CA LEU A 129 1.73 -1.45 0.43
C LEU A 129 0.84 -1.72 1.66
N GLN A 130 1.02 -0.95 2.74
CA GLN A 130 0.27 -1.15 3.98
C GLN A 130 -1.19 -0.72 3.85
N TYR A 131 -1.47 0.40 3.18
CA TYR A 131 -2.85 0.78 2.86
C TYR A 131 -3.50 -0.17 1.85
N ALA A 132 -2.75 -0.73 0.89
CA ALA A 132 -3.30 -1.72 -0.02
C ALA A 132 -3.77 -2.96 0.75
N ARG A 133 -2.91 -3.50 1.63
CA ARG A 133 -3.26 -4.63 2.51
C ARG A 133 -4.44 -4.34 3.41
N LEU A 134 -4.50 -3.13 4.00
CA LEU A 134 -5.64 -2.72 4.80
C LEU A 134 -6.93 -2.69 3.98
N GLY A 135 -6.88 -2.15 2.76
CA GLY A 135 -8.02 -2.07 1.85
C GLY A 135 -8.52 -3.45 1.47
N GLU A 136 -7.62 -4.37 1.14
CA GLU A 136 -7.92 -5.78 0.86
C GLU A 136 -8.59 -6.47 2.06
N MET A 137 -8.04 -6.33 3.27
CA MET A 137 -8.63 -6.95 4.47
C MET A 137 -10.05 -6.45 4.75
N LEU A 138 -10.28 -5.15 4.58
CA LEU A 138 -11.61 -4.56 4.76
C LEU A 138 -12.59 -5.05 3.70
N ALA A 139 -12.17 -5.09 2.43
CA ALA A 139 -12.98 -5.54 1.32
C ALA A 139 -13.30 -7.03 1.39
N GLU A 140 -12.32 -7.87 1.76
CA GLU A 140 -12.48 -9.31 1.96
C GLU A 140 -13.52 -9.59 3.06
N TYR A 141 -13.39 -8.94 4.22
CA TYR A 141 -14.36 -9.12 5.30
C TYR A 141 -15.78 -8.70 4.89
N LEU A 142 -15.89 -7.61 4.13
CA LEU A 142 -17.18 -7.09 3.67
C LEU A 142 -17.75 -7.83 2.45
N ASN A 143 -16.98 -8.76 1.85
CA ASN A 143 -17.24 -9.33 0.55
C ASN A 143 -17.59 -8.23 -0.49
N TRP A 144 -16.75 -7.19 -0.53
CA TRP A 144 -16.94 -6.01 -1.37
C TRP A 144 -15.93 -5.97 -2.51
N SER A 145 -16.38 -5.58 -3.70
CA SER A 145 -15.48 -5.41 -4.85
C SER A 145 -14.61 -4.18 -4.64
N LEU A 146 -13.29 -4.35 -4.73
CA LEU A 146 -12.36 -3.23 -4.67
C LEU A 146 -12.61 -2.25 -5.82
N PRO A 147 -12.38 -0.94 -5.61
CA PRO A 147 -12.26 0.01 -6.70
C PRO A 147 -11.21 -0.48 -7.69
N GLN A 148 -11.30 -0.06 -8.95
CA GLN A 148 -10.39 -0.48 -10.00
C GLN A 148 -9.66 0.71 -10.62
N HIS A 149 -8.47 0.47 -11.12
CA HIS A 149 -7.78 1.36 -12.04
C HIS A 149 -8.49 1.36 -13.41
N SER A 150 -8.11 2.28 -14.31
CA SER A 150 -8.67 2.38 -15.67
C SER A 150 -8.43 1.13 -16.51
N ASP A 151 -7.36 0.37 -16.22
CA ASP A 151 -7.05 -0.92 -16.84
C ASP A 151 -7.83 -2.11 -16.26
N GLY A 152 -8.72 -1.86 -15.29
CA GLY A 152 -9.53 -2.88 -14.61
C GLY A 152 -8.81 -3.62 -13.48
N SER A 153 -7.54 -3.33 -13.22
CA SER A 153 -6.82 -3.92 -12.09
C SER A 153 -7.36 -3.39 -10.75
N PRO A 154 -7.37 -4.20 -9.67
CA PRO A 154 -7.83 -3.74 -8.36
C PRO A 154 -6.97 -2.60 -7.82
N PHE A 155 -7.62 -1.61 -7.19
CA PHE A 155 -7.00 -0.45 -6.56
C PHE A 155 -7.34 -0.40 -5.06
N PRO A 156 -6.69 -1.23 -4.21
CA PRO A 156 -7.17 -1.41 -2.84
C PRO A 156 -7.02 -0.18 -1.95
N THR A 157 -6.02 0.68 -2.19
CA THR A 157 -5.84 1.91 -1.40
C THR A 157 -7.01 2.88 -1.62
N ALA A 158 -7.61 2.90 -2.81
CA ALA A 158 -8.78 3.73 -3.13
C ALA A 158 -10.04 3.33 -2.35
N PHE A 159 -10.04 2.17 -1.70
CA PHE A 159 -11.11 1.76 -0.79
C PHE A 159 -11.06 2.56 0.52
N ILE A 160 -9.90 3.10 0.90
CA ILE A 160 -9.70 3.83 2.17
C ILE A 160 -9.61 5.33 1.93
N VAL A 161 -8.93 5.73 0.87
CA VAL A 161 -8.60 7.12 0.57
C VAL A 161 -9.02 7.52 -0.83
N LYS A 162 -9.26 8.80 -1.04
CA LYS A 162 -9.27 9.42 -2.36
C LYS A 162 -7.90 10.01 -2.65
N TRP A 163 -7.29 9.60 -3.76
CA TRP A 163 -6.06 10.19 -4.26
C TRP A 163 -6.34 11.44 -5.10
N HIS A 164 -5.48 12.45 -4.96
CA HIS A 164 -5.50 13.63 -5.80
C HIS A 164 -4.08 14.15 -6.02
N LYS A 165 -3.82 14.59 -7.25
CA LYS A 165 -2.55 15.18 -7.65
C LYS A 165 -2.69 16.70 -7.70
N LYS A 166 -1.85 17.38 -6.95
CA LYS A 166 -1.65 18.83 -7.06
C LYS A 166 -0.18 19.08 -7.37
N ASP A 167 0.56 19.67 -6.44
CA ASP A 167 2.02 19.83 -6.53
C ASP A 167 2.76 18.53 -6.09
N PHE A 168 2.08 17.71 -5.28
CA PHE A 168 2.50 16.38 -4.83
C PHE A 168 1.29 15.43 -4.88
N TRP A 169 1.55 14.14 -4.69
CA TRP A 169 0.50 13.15 -4.44
C TRP A 169 -0.03 13.30 -3.02
N TYR A 170 -1.32 13.60 -2.92
CA TYR A 170 -2.06 13.66 -1.67
C TYR A 170 -3.12 12.56 -1.64
N CYS A 171 -3.41 12.10 -0.44
CA CYS A 171 -4.51 11.20 -0.17
C CYS A 171 -5.39 11.80 0.93
N THR A 172 -6.70 11.65 0.79
CA THR A 172 -7.70 12.10 1.76
C THR A 172 -8.53 10.91 2.21
N LEU A 173 -8.69 10.68 3.51
CA LEU A 173 -9.57 9.60 3.99
C LEU A 173 -11.01 9.81 3.51
N HIS A 174 -11.67 8.73 3.09
CA HIS A 174 -13.10 8.79 2.78
C HIS A 174 -13.92 9.14 4.03
N PRO A 175 -14.98 9.98 3.93
CA PRO A 175 -15.78 10.36 5.09
C PRO A 175 -16.38 9.16 5.84
N GLN A 176 -16.77 8.09 5.14
CA GLN A 176 -17.29 6.87 5.76
C GLN A 176 -16.22 6.16 6.60
N VAL A 177 -14.96 6.17 6.15
CA VAL A 177 -13.82 5.60 6.88
C VAL A 177 -13.52 6.43 8.12
N VAL A 178 -13.49 7.76 7.99
CA VAL A 178 -13.30 8.69 9.12
C VAL A 178 -14.35 8.44 10.21
N GLN A 179 -15.62 8.34 9.82
CA GLN A 179 -16.70 8.10 10.76
C GLN A 179 -16.61 6.69 11.39
N ALA A 180 -16.25 5.68 10.61
CA ALA A 180 -16.04 4.33 11.12
C ALA A 180 -14.92 4.27 12.17
N MET A 181 -13.80 4.96 11.93
CA MET A 181 -12.68 5.02 12.87
C MET A 181 -13.10 5.58 14.24
N LYS A 182 -13.95 6.63 14.25
CA LYS A 182 -14.54 7.17 15.49
C LYS A 182 -15.45 6.14 16.18
N MET A 183 -16.30 5.46 15.43
CA MET A 183 -17.25 4.47 15.97
C MET A 183 -16.56 3.32 16.69
N VAL A 184 -15.37 2.91 16.22
CA VAL A 184 -14.61 1.79 16.79
C VAL A 184 -13.54 2.21 17.82
N GLY A 185 -13.44 3.51 18.13
CA GLY A 185 -12.44 4.03 19.06
C GLY A 185 -10.99 3.92 18.56
N LEU A 186 -10.78 3.95 17.24
CA LEU A 186 -9.43 4.06 16.66
C LEU A 186 -8.85 5.47 16.81
N VAL A 187 -9.73 6.48 16.90
CA VAL A 187 -9.43 7.91 17.07
C VAL A 187 -10.45 8.58 17.99
#